data_AF-G7VP89-F1
#
_entry.id   AF-G7VP89-F1
#
_cell.length_a   1.000
_cell.length_b   1.000
_cell.length_c   1.000
_cell.angle_alpha   90.00
_cell.angle_beta   90.00
_cell.angle_gamma   90.00
#
_symmetry.space_group_name_H-M   'P 1'
#
loop_
_entity.id
_entity.type
_entity.pdbx_description
1 polymer ?
#
loop_
_entity_poly.entity_id
_entity_poly.type
_entity_poly.pdbx_seq_one_letter_code
_entity_poly.pdbx_strand_id
1 'polypeptide(L)'
;MTKLSDLFHNRKDYGNSDSTISGYIFLMFLTTHIFMEFMLLYLDLKIAAVYNLFSILIFAVCMYWNHIGRSNMAILLGGLEVAVFAMITTMTGGWSLGFYLFMFTTIAQIFFSHTLQRGAKIAISSLVIIASVVLKVASIGVQIQVSQTVELMVYGFNFFGSLVGVSLFYFYFDGQRRALNNETQKTKELVGNLENIFNTNHVVAEKVEDISNQFAQTFKDNLDSQIQIGHSVESVAQGSRDQKATNFEMAQKVYDFGEMIETLKQSVEQIHQKSDRVLNLNAQGLNHIHVLDNMFSNNKEETRNLQYAVTELQQRAQEVSKIVDVIKSVSDQTNLLALNASIEAASAGEHGRGFEVVAMEVRKLAGTSRKATEEIDMMMKNINDSIRQADHNMEKVNSIAGIQKELSDELEDKFKNIESEITTVTNEIQSANRDIGEITQFKEKIVQLVDALSEVSEKNNVATEHISDTVKVQSTSMQHANTSLNELLALSRKLVNGRV
;
A
#
# COMPACT_ATOMS: atom_id res chain seq x y z
N MET A 1 20.04 32.23 -46.84
CA MET A 1 19.50 31.16 -47.71
C MET A 1 18.10 30.85 -47.20
N THR A 2 16.98 31.15 -47.85
CA THR A 2 16.72 31.33 -49.28
C THR A 2 15.42 32.17 -49.42
N LYS A 3 15.55 33.49 -49.45
CA LYS A 3 14.64 34.38 -50.21
C LYS A 3 15.32 34.55 -51.57
N LEU A 4 14.80 33.95 -52.65
CA LEU A 4 15.07 34.33 -54.07
C LEU A 4 14.51 33.36 -55.14
N SER A 5 13.70 32.34 -54.81
CA SER A 5 13.11 31.42 -55.81
C SER A 5 11.70 31.84 -56.28
N ASP A 6 10.83 32.26 -55.37
CA ASP A 6 9.38 32.25 -55.69
C ASP A 6 8.83 33.58 -56.22
N LEU A 7 9.72 34.52 -56.56
CA LEU A 7 9.37 35.82 -57.14
C LEU A 7 9.45 35.87 -58.68
N PHE A 8 9.65 34.75 -59.38
CA PHE A 8 9.94 34.79 -60.83
C PHE A 8 9.18 33.83 -61.75
N HIS A 9 8.08 33.17 -61.35
CA HIS A 9 7.44 32.18 -62.23
C HIS A 9 5.98 32.40 -62.62
N ASN A 10 5.38 33.59 -62.45
CA ASN A 10 4.01 33.79 -62.96
C ASN A 10 3.72 35.13 -63.67
N ARG A 11 4.75 35.73 -64.29
CA ARG A 11 4.58 36.81 -65.27
C ARG A 11 5.48 36.61 -66.48
N LYS A 12 5.20 35.58 -67.28
CA LYS A 12 5.66 35.47 -68.67
C LYS A 12 4.63 34.63 -69.40
N ASP A 13 3.64 35.29 -70.02
CA ASP A 13 2.94 34.77 -71.22
C ASP A 13 1.96 35.77 -71.87
N TYR A 14 2.15 37.08 -71.64
CA TYR A 14 1.42 38.13 -72.38
C TYR A 14 2.35 39.00 -73.25
N GLY A 15 3.52 38.48 -73.64
CA GLY A 15 4.56 39.26 -74.31
C GLY A 15 4.83 38.92 -75.78
N ASN A 16 4.22 37.89 -76.34
CA ASN A 16 4.59 37.39 -77.67
C ASN A 16 3.46 37.32 -78.70
N SER A 17 2.20 37.62 -78.32
CA SER A 17 1.09 37.62 -79.27
C SER A 17 0.89 38.98 -79.96
N ASP A 18 1.14 40.09 -79.25
CA ASP A 18 0.78 41.43 -79.74
C ASP A 18 1.77 42.00 -80.77
N SER A 19 3.05 41.65 -80.70
CA SER A 19 4.05 42.08 -81.69
C SER A 19 3.90 41.37 -83.04
N THR A 20 3.52 40.09 -83.03
CA THR A 20 3.20 39.33 -84.24
C THR A 20 1.92 39.82 -84.91
N ILE A 21 0.89 40.19 -84.14
CA ILE A 21 -0.38 40.69 -84.69
C ILE A 21 -0.18 42.07 -85.34
N SER A 22 0.61 42.96 -84.71
CA SER A 22 1.00 44.25 -85.29
C SER A 22 1.74 44.10 -86.63
N GLY A 23 2.65 43.12 -86.72
CA GLY A 23 3.36 42.79 -87.96
C GLY A 23 2.45 42.27 -89.07
N TYR A 24 1.46 41.44 -88.74
CA TYR A 24 0.48 40.92 -89.71
C TYR A 24 -0.47 42.01 -90.23
N ILE A 25 -0.90 42.94 -89.38
CA ILE A 25 -1.73 44.09 -89.78
C ILE A 25 -0.95 45.01 -90.72
N PHE A 26 0.34 45.25 -90.42
CA PHE A 26 1.21 46.07 -91.26
C PHE A 26 1.48 45.42 -92.63
N LEU A 27 1.73 44.11 -92.67
CA LEU A 27 1.92 43.37 -93.91
C LEU A 27 0.64 43.37 -94.77
N MET A 28 -0.52 43.18 -94.12
CA MET A 28 -1.82 43.21 -94.78
C MET A 28 -2.10 44.60 -95.37
N PHE A 29 -1.81 45.67 -94.63
CA PHE A 29 -1.92 47.05 -95.12
C PHE A 29 -1.02 47.30 -96.34
N LEU A 30 0.25 46.86 -96.28
CA LEU A 30 1.22 47.01 -97.36
C LEU A 30 0.79 46.25 -98.63
N THR A 31 0.33 45.01 -98.49
CA THR A 31 -0.17 44.21 -99.63
C THR A 31 -1.45 44.78 -100.23
N THR A 32 -2.33 45.35 -99.38
CA THR A 32 -3.56 45.98 -99.85
C THR A 32 -3.26 47.29 -100.59
N HIS A 33 -2.25 48.04 -100.14
CA HIS A 33 -1.79 49.27 -100.78
C HIS A 33 -1.12 49.01 -102.15
N ILE A 34 -0.25 48.00 -102.24
CA ILE A 34 0.39 47.60 -103.51
C ILE A 34 -0.64 47.07 -104.53
N PHE A 35 -1.61 46.28 -104.06
CA PHE A 35 -2.73 45.83 -104.90
C PHE A 35 -3.61 46.99 -105.38
N MET A 36 -3.64 48.09 -104.63
CA MET A 36 -4.42 49.28 -104.93
C MET A 36 -3.72 50.21 -105.93
N GLU A 37 -2.39 50.39 -105.87
CA GLU A 37 -1.61 51.03 -106.94
C GLU A 37 -1.75 50.29 -108.28
N PHE A 38 -1.83 48.95 -108.24
CA PHE A 38 -2.11 48.14 -109.42
C PHE A 38 -3.53 48.35 -109.97
N MET A 39 -4.52 48.54 -109.09
CA MET A 39 -5.90 48.83 -109.48
C MET A 39 -6.11 50.27 -109.98
N LEU A 40 -5.33 51.22 -109.48
CA LEU A 40 -5.31 52.63 -109.93
C LEU A 40 -4.91 52.79 -111.40
N LEU A 41 -4.20 51.80 -111.98
CA LEU A 41 -3.91 51.73 -113.41
C LEU A 41 -5.13 51.36 -114.28
N TYR A 42 -6.21 50.84 -113.70
CA TYR A 42 -7.38 50.29 -114.42
C TYR A 42 -8.74 50.87 -113.99
N LEU A 43 -8.79 51.77 -113.01
CA LEU A 43 -10.03 52.32 -112.41
C LEU A 43 -10.12 53.85 -112.48
N ASP A 44 -11.35 54.36 -112.53
CA ASP A 44 -11.66 55.80 -112.54
C ASP A 44 -11.17 56.50 -111.25
N LEU A 45 -10.56 57.69 -111.40
CA LEU A 45 -9.86 58.46 -110.35
C LEU A 45 -10.74 58.73 -109.11
N LYS A 46 -12.06 58.81 -109.30
CA LYS A 46 -13.04 59.02 -108.22
C LYS A 46 -13.17 57.81 -107.28
N ILE A 47 -13.03 56.59 -107.79
CA ILE A 47 -13.16 55.35 -107.01
C ILE A 47 -11.92 55.14 -106.13
N ALA A 48 -10.74 55.48 -106.66
CA ALA A 48 -9.49 55.39 -105.93
C ALA A 48 -9.40 56.40 -104.76
N ALA A 49 -9.98 57.59 -104.89
CA ALA A 49 -10.00 58.60 -103.82
C ALA A 49 -10.82 58.14 -102.60
N VAL A 50 -11.98 57.50 -102.83
CA VAL A 50 -12.85 56.97 -101.76
C VAL A 50 -12.15 55.83 -101.00
N TYR A 51 -11.44 54.97 -101.72
CA TYR A 51 -10.70 53.86 -101.10
C TYR A 51 -9.48 54.34 -100.29
N ASN A 52 -8.79 55.39 -100.74
CA ASN A 52 -7.72 56.04 -99.95
C ASN A 52 -8.27 56.66 -98.66
N LEU A 53 -9.43 57.32 -98.71
CA LEU A 53 -10.06 57.87 -97.51
C LEU A 53 -10.45 56.76 -96.51
N PHE A 54 -10.86 55.59 -97.01
CA PHE A 54 -11.27 54.45 -96.20
C PHE A 54 -10.09 53.67 -95.57
N SER A 55 -9.01 53.47 -96.31
CA SER A 55 -7.79 52.85 -95.77
C SER A 55 -7.18 53.69 -94.65
N ILE A 56 -7.28 55.02 -94.73
CA ILE A 56 -6.94 55.94 -93.63
C ILE A 56 -7.88 55.77 -92.44
N LEU A 57 -9.18 55.56 -92.66
CA LEU A 57 -10.17 55.40 -91.60
C LEU A 57 -10.04 54.06 -90.85
N ILE A 58 -9.79 52.96 -91.58
CA ILE A 58 -9.45 51.65 -90.99
C ILE A 58 -8.15 51.77 -90.18
N PHE A 59 -7.14 52.43 -90.72
CA PHE A 59 -5.88 52.65 -90.01
C PHE A 59 -6.08 53.44 -88.71
N ALA A 60 -6.94 54.47 -88.71
CA ALA A 60 -7.30 55.23 -87.52
C ALA A 60 -8.05 54.38 -86.48
N VAL A 61 -8.99 53.52 -86.91
CA VAL A 61 -9.72 52.61 -86.02
C VAL A 61 -8.80 51.53 -85.44
N CYS A 62 -7.89 50.97 -86.24
CA CYS A 62 -6.88 50.00 -85.78
C CYS A 62 -5.85 50.62 -84.83
N MET A 63 -5.49 51.89 -84.98
CA MET A 63 -4.64 52.60 -84.01
C MET A 63 -5.36 52.86 -82.68
N TYR A 64 -6.69 52.93 -82.68
CA TYR A 64 -7.52 53.09 -81.47
C TYR A 64 -7.76 51.78 -80.69
N TRP A 65 -7.05 50.71 -81.05
CA TRP A 65 -7.14 49.36 -80.48
C TRP A 65 -6.84 49.27 -78.98
N ASN A 66 -6.01 50.18 -78.45
CA ASN A 66 -5.59 50.10 -77.05
C ASN A 66 -6.65 50.54 -76.02
N HIS A 67 -7.78 51.12 -76.43
CA HIS A 67 -8.74 51.72 -75.49
C HIS A 67 -10.11 51.04 -75.39
N ILE A 68 -10.49 50.20 -76.35
CA ILE A 68 -11.81 49.54 -76.43
C ILE A 68 -11.62 48.02 -76.34
N GLY A 69 -12.26 47.37 -75.36
CA GLY A 69 -12.16 45.91 -75.16
C GLY A 69 -12.49 45.10 -76.43
N ARG A 70 -11.81 43.94 -76.59
CA ARG A 70 -11.75 43.12 -77.82
C ARG A 70 -13.12 42.79 -78.46
N SER A 71 -14.19 42.63 -77.68
CA SER A 71 -15.52 42.30 -78.22
C SER A 71 -16.26 43.50 -78.83
N ASN A 72 -16.04 44.71 -78.31
CA ASN A 72 -16.70 45.93 -78.81
C ASN A 72 -16.03 46.43 -80.10
N MET A 73 -14.73 46.15 -80.27
CA MET A 73 -13.97 46.44 -81.48
C MET A 73 -14.48 45.67 -82.70
N ALA A 74 -14.85 44.40 -82.52
CA ALA A 74 -15.40 43.56 -83.59
C ALA A 74 -16.74 44.08 -84.12
N ILE A 75 -17.58 44.63 -83.23
CA ILE A 75 -18.88 45.22 -83.58
C ILE A 75 -18.70 46.54 -84.34
N LEU A 76 -17.73 47.37 -83.90
CA LEU A 76 -17.43 48.67 -84.50
C LEU A 76 -16.83 48.53 -85.91
N LEU A 77 -15.91 47.58 -86.11
CA LEU A 77 -15.36 47.22 -87.42
C LEU A 77 -16.43 46.64 -88.34
N GLY A 78 -17.28 45.72 -87.83
CA GLY A 78 -18.40 45.16 -88.60
C GLY A 78 -19.41 46.23 -89.06
N GLY A 79 -19.71 47.23 -88.22
CA GLY A 79 -20.60 48.34 -88.59
C GLY A 79 -20.01 49.27 -89.65
N LEU A 80 -18.70 49.58 -89.55
CA LEU A 80 -18.00 50.41 -90.53
C LEU A 80 -17.92 49.73 -91.91
N GLU A 81 -17.76 48.41 -91.93
CA GLU A 81 -17.70 47.60 -93.16
C GLU A 81 -19.04 47.56 -93.90
N VAL A 82 -20.17 47.43 -93.19
CA VAL A 82 -21.51 47.48 -93.81
C VAL A 82 -21.77 48.84 -94.47
N ALA A 83 -21.31 49.93 -93.85
CA ALA A 83 -21.44 51.27 -94.41
C ALA A 83 -20.63 51.44 -95.71
N VAL A 84 -19.42 50.87 -95.78
CA VAL A 84 -18.57 50.95 -96.97
C VAL A 84 -19.04 50.02 -98.08
N PHE A 85 -19.56 48.84 -97.74
CA PHE A 85 -20.23 47.98 -98.70
C PHE A 85 -21.43 48.70 -99.35
N ALA A 86 -22.27 49.37 -98.54
CA ALA A 86 -23.40 50.15 -99.02
C ALA A 86 -22.99 51.37 -99.87
N MET A 87 -21.87 52.03 -99.54
CA MET A 87 -21.36 53.19 -100.28
C MET A 87 -20.71 52.80 -101.62
N ILE A 88 -19.95 51.70 -101.68
CA ILE A 88 -19.32 51.23 -102.91
C ILE A 88 -20.37 50.68 -103.88
N THR A 89 -21.36 49.92 -103.39
CA THR A 89 -22.46 49.42 -104.22
C THR A 89 -23.31 50.54 -104.83
N THR A 90 -23.46 51.67 -104.14
CA THR A 90 -24.17 52.85 -104.68
C THR A 90 -23.35 53.66 -105.67
N MET A 91 -22.01 53.67 -105.57
CA MET A 91 -21.15 54.46 -106.48
C MET A 91 -20.75 53.74 -107.77
N THR A 92 -20.62 52.40 -107.79
CA THR A 92 -20.12 51.67 -108.97
C THR A 92 -21.21 51.07 -109.86
N GLY A 93 -22.48 51.12 -109.44
CA GLY A 93 -23.61 50.57 -110.21
C GLY A 93 -23.52 49.06 -110.50
N GLY A 94 -22.58 48.35 -109.87
CA GLY A 94 -22.23 46.98 -110.18
C GLY A 94 -21.89 46.18 -108.93
N TRP A 95 -22.53 45.00 -108.81
CA TRP A 95 -22.52 44.13 -107.62
C TRP A 95 -21.18 43.41 -107.39
N SER A 96 -20.28 43.38 -108.36
CA SER A 96 -19.14 42.46 -108.36
C SER A 96 -18.00 42.88 -107.42
N LEU A 97 -17.61 44.16 -107.38
CA LEU A 97 -16.40 44.58 -106.65
C LEU A 97 -16.60 44.67 -105.12
N GLY A 98 -17.78 45.13 -104.67
CA GLY A 98 -18.11 45.23 -103.24
C GLY A 98 -18.16 43.87 -102.54
N PHE A 99 -18.58 42.82 -103.25
CA PHE A 99 -18.67 41.45 -102.72
C PHE A 99 -17.31 40.80 -102.45
N TYR A 100 -16.29 41.05 -103.30
CA TYR A 100 -14.96 40.47 -103.07
C TYR A 100 -14.27 41.05 -101.83
N LEU A 101 -14.47 42.34 -101.54
CA LEU A 101 -13.90 42.97 -100.35
C LEU A 101 -14.58 42.49 -99.06
N PHE A 102 -15.92 42.35 -99.06
CA PHE A 102 -16.66 41.81 -97.92
C PHE A 102 -16.24 40.37 -97.57
N MET A 103 -16.02 39.54 -98.59
CA MET A 103 -15.50 38.16 -98.46
C MET A 103 -14.14 38.08 -97.75
N PHE A 104 -13.17 38.90 -98.16
CA PHE A 104 -11.83 38.87 -97.57
C PHE A 104 -11.85 39.34 -96.11
N THR A 105 -12.70 40.32 -95.74
CA THR A 105 -12.79 40.81 -94.36
C THR A 105 -13.53 39.84 -93.44
N THR A 106 -14.59 39.15 -93.92
CA THR A 106 -15.26 38.12 -93.11
C THR A 106 -14.34 36.93 -92.81
N ILE A 107 -13.56 36.49 -93.82
CA ILE A 107 -12.57 35.41 -93.65
C ILE A 107 -11.49 35.83 -92.64
N ALA A 108 -11.02 37.08 -92.69
CA ALA A 108 -10.06 37.61 -91.71
C ALA A 108 -10.64 37.65 -90.28
N GLN A 109 -11.88 38.12 -90.09
CA GLN A 109 -12.53 38.15 -88.77
C GLN A 109 -12.73 36.75 -88.16
N ILE A 110 -13.05 35.75 -88.99
CA ILE A 110 -13.17 34.34 -88.56
C ILE A 110 -11.81 33.76 -88.18
N PHE A 111 -10.74 34.18 -88.86
CA PHE A 111 -9.38 33.73 -88.53
C PHE A 111 -8.90 34.29 -87.18
N PHE A 112 -9.27 35.53 -86.85
CA PHE A 112 -8.83 36.22 -85.63
C PHE A 112 -9.70 35.98 -84.38
N SER A 113 -10.90 35.41 -84.49
CA SER A 113 -11.70 35.07 -83.30
C SER A 113 -11.11 33.84 -82.58
N HIS A 114 -10.87 33.97 -81.27
CA HIS A 114 -10.32 32.88 -80.42
C HIS A 114 -11.41 31.88 -79.99
N THR A 115 -12.69 32.23 -80.15
CA THR A 115 -13.83 31.42 -79.71
C THR A 115 -14.18 30.29 -80.69
N LEU A 116 -13.73 30.39 -81.94
CA LEU A 116 -13.91 29.32 -82.95
C LEU A 116 -12.65 28.46 -83.07
N GLN A 117 -12.79 27.14 -83.02
CA GLN A 117 -11.68 26.20 -83.25
C GLN A 117 -11.39 26.00 -84.75
N ARG A 118 -10.18 25.51 -85.07
CA ARG A 118 -9.66 25.32 -86.44
C ARG A 118 -10.66 24.65 -87.40
N GLY A 119 -11.44 23.67 -86.94
CA GLY A 119 -12.47 23.01 -87.75
C GLY A 119 -13.63 23.92 -88.16
N ALA A 120 -14.11 24.80 -87.26
CA ALA A 120 -15.14 25.79 -87.57
C ALA A 120 -14.60 26.89 -88.48
N LYS A 121 -13.31 27.26 -88.33
CA LYS A 121 -12.63 28.20 -89.23
C LYS A 121 -12.56 27.65 -90.66
N ILE A 122 -12.20 26.37 -90.82
CA ILE A 122 -12.16 25.70 -92.13
C ILE A 122 -13.57 25.55 -92.71
N ALA A 123 -14.56 25.12 -91.92
CA ALA A 123 -15.93 24.92 -92.43
C ALA A 123 -16.59 26.22 -92.91
N ILE A 124 -16.47 27.31 -92.14
CA ILE A 124 -17.08 28.60 -92.51
C ILE A 124 -16.32 29.24 -93.67
N SER A 125 -14.97 29.17 -93.69
CA SER A 125 -14.20 29.64 -94.86
C SER A 125 -14.51 28.84 -96.12
N SER A 126 -14.72 27.52 -96.01
CA SER A 126 -15.16 26.66 -97.12
C SER A 126 -16.54 27.06 -97.65
N LEU A 127 -17.52 27.26 -96.77
CA LEU A 127 -18.88 27.69 -97.12
C LEU A 127 -18.90 29.05 -97.81
N VAL A 128 -18.08 29.98 -97.33
CA VAL A 128 -17.94 31.34 -97.88
C VAL A 128 -17.26 31.30 -99.26
N ILE A 129 -16.20 30.49 -99.43
CA ILE A 129 -15.55 30.26 -100.73
C ILE A 129 -16.54 29.60 -101.72
N ILE A 130 -17.30 28.60 -101.29
CA ILE A 130 -18.28 27.91 -102.15
C ILE A 130 -19.42 28.86 -102.56
N ALA A 131 -19.96 29.66 -101.62
CA ALA A 131 -20.97 30.68 -101.92
C ALA A 131 -20.44 31.71 -102.94
N SER A 132 -19.15 32.06 -102.86
CA SER A 132 -18.51 32.98 -103.81
C SER A 132 -18.34 32.41 -105.21
N VAL A 133 -18.08 31.11 -105.33
CA VAL A 133 -17.97 30.42 -106.63
C VAL A 133 -19.35 30.34 -107.28
N VAL A 134 -20.39 29.97 -106.52
CA VAL A 134 -21.78 29.86 -107.00
C VAL A 134 -22.30 31.22 -107.49
N LEU A 135 -22.07 32.31 -106.73
CA LEU A 135 -22.50 33.65 -107.13
C LEU A 135 -21.68 34.21 -108.30
N LYS A 136 -20.39 33.85 -108.42
CA LYS A 136 -19.55 34.26 -109.55
C LYS A 136 -20.02 33.61 -110.86
N VAL A 137 -20.39 32.32 -110.82
CA VAL A 137 -21.02 31.62 -111.95
C VAL A 137 -22.36 32.26 -112.32
N ALA A 138 -23.15 32.73 -111.35
CA ALA A 138 -24.40 33.46 -111.62
C ALA A 138 -24.19 34.89 -112.18
N SER A 139 -23.06 35.54 -111.90
CA SER A 139 -22.78 36.93 -112.31
C SER A 139 -22.02 37.07 -113.64
N ILE A 140 -21.37 36.00 -114.11
CA ILE A 140 -20.79 35.95 -115.45
C ILE A 140 -21.97 35.67 -116.38
N GLY A 141 -22.43 36.68 -117.12
CA GLY A 141 -23.55 36.62 -118.07
C GLY A 141 -23.32 35.72 -119.29
N VAL A 142 -22.83 34.51 -119.07
CA VAL A 142 -22.71 33.43 -120.03
C VAL A 142 -23.81 32.43 -119.69
N GLN A 143 -24.77 32.22 -120.60
CA GLN A 143 -25.75 31.13 -120.50
C GLN A 143 -25.03 29.78 -120.64
N ILE A 144 -24.42 29.30 -119.55
CA ILE A 144 -23.96 27.92 -119.43
C ILE A 144 -25.15 27.12 -118.89
N GLN A 145 -25.71 26.22 -119.70
CA GLN A 145 -26.63 25.19 -119.22
C GLN A 145 -25.87 24.26 -118.26
N VAL A 146 -25.85 24.58 -116.98
CA VAL A 146 -25.40 23.68 -115.92
C VAL A 146 -26.47 22.60 -115.76
N SER A 147 -26.09 21.33 -115.91
CA SER A 147 -26.99 20.19 -115.74
C SER A 147 -27.58 20.14 -114.32
N GLN A 148 -28.89 19.86 -114.19
CA GLN A 148 -29.59 19.69 -112.89
C GLN A 148 -28.88 18.73 -111.92
N THR A 149 -28.05 17.81 -112.42
CA THR A 149 -27.26 16.87 -111.62
C THR A 149 -26.17 17.56 -110.78
N VAL A 150 -25.55 18.63 -111.29
CA VAL A 150 -24.46 19.34 -110.60
C VAL A 150 -25.01 20.21 -109.47
N GLU A 151 -26.18 20.82 -109.67
CA GLU A 151 -26.85 21.66 -108.68
C GLU A 151 -27.30 20.84 -107.45
N LEU A 152 -27.86 19.64 -107.68
CA LEU A 152 -28.24 18.71 -106.61
C LEU A 152 -27.03 18.20 -105.81
N MET A 153 -25.88 17.98 -106.47
CA MET A 153 -24.64 17.59 -105.80
C MET A 153 -24.10 18.70 -104.88
N VAL A 154 -24.19 19.97 -105.29
CA VAL A 154 -23.75 21.10 -104.46
C VAL A 154 -24.66 21.29 -103.25
N TYR A 155 -25.99 21.17 -103.40
CA TYR A 155 -26.90 21.20 -102.25
C TYR A 155 -26.72 20.00 -101.32
N GLY A 156 -26.54 18.80 -101.87
CA GLY A 156 -26.24 17.60 -101.09
C GLY A 156 -24.94 17.73 -100.29
N PHE A 157 -23.88 18.28 -100.88
CA PHE A 157 -22.61 18.50 -100.20
C PHE A 157 -22.71 19.57 -99.09
N ASN A 158 -23.49 20.63 -99.29
CA ASN A 158 -23.75 21.65 -98.27
C ASN A 158 -24.61 21.12 -97.11
N PHE A 159 -25.63 20.32 -97.41
CA PHE A 159 -26.43 19.66 -96.37
C PHE A 159 -25.56 18.70 -95.55
N PHE A 160 -24.72 17.90 -96.22
CA PHE A 160 -23.81 16.98 -95.52
C PHE A 160 -22.75 17.72 -94.69
N GLY A 161 -22.15 18.79 -95.24
CA GLY A 161 -21.16 19.62 -94.53
C GLY A 161 -21.73 20.32 -93.30
N SER A 162 -22.97 20.83 -93.38
CA SER A 162 -23.64 21.47 -92.24
C SER A 162 -24.07 20.44 -91.17
N LEU A 163 -24.55 19.26 -91.57
CA LEU A 163 -24.95 18.19 -90.66
C LEU A 163 -23.74 17.59 -89.91
N VAL A 164 -22.59 17.47 -90.59
CA VAL A 164 -21.30 17.13 -89.97
C VAL A 164 -20.84 18.25 -89.03
N GLY A 165 -20.97 19.52 -89.43
CA GLY A 165 -20.63 20.66 -88.59
C GLY A 165 -21.43 20.72 -87.29
N VAL A 166 -22.76 20.53 -87.35
CA VAL A 166 -23.64 20.48 -86.19
C VAL A 166 -23.34 19.27 -85.32
N SER A 167 -23.07 18.10 -85.91
CA SER A 167 -22.72 16.89 -85.16
C SER A 167 -21.38 17.04 -84.41
N LEU A 168 -20.36 17.63 -85.04
CA LEU A 168 -19.09 17.93 -84.40
C LEU A 168 -19.23 18.98 -83.28
N PHE A 169 -20.06 19.99 -83.49
CA PHE A 169 -20.37 21.00 -82.47
C PHE A 169 -21.08 20.38 -81.26
N TYR A 170 -22.06 19.52 -81.50
CA TYR A 170 -22.78 18.78 -80.45
C TYR A 170 -21.84 17.86 -79.66
N PHE A 171 -21.00 17.06 -80.33
CA PHE A 171 -20.04 16.17 -79.65
C PHE A 171 -19.00 16.94 -78.83
N TYR A 172 -18.51 18.08 -79.30
CA TYR A 172 -17.56 18.90 -78.56
C TYR A 172 -18.19 19.55 -77.32
N PHE A 173 -19.39 20.13 -77.44
CA PHE A 173 -20.09 20.70 -76.29
C PHE A 173 -20.58 19.65 -75.30
N ASP A 174 -21.01 18.47 -75.78
CA ASP A 174 -21.34 17.35 -74.90
C ASP A 174 -20.10 16.84 -74.16
N GLY A 175 -18.93 16.79 -74.81
CA GLY A 175 -17.64 16.49 -74.17
C GLY A 175 -17.24 17.49 -73.09
N GLN A 176 -17.35 18.80 -73.35
CA GLN A 176 -17.12 19.87 -72.37
C GLN A 176 -18.11 19.80 -71.19
N ARG A 177 -19.39 19.54 -71.48
CA ARG A 177 -20.44 19.41 -70.45
C ARG A 177 -20.19 18.19 -69.56
N ARG A 178 -19.77 17.06 -70.12
CA ARG A 178 -19.36 15.87 -69.35
C ARG A 178 -18.13 16.14 -68.49
N ALA A 179 -17.11 16.84 -69.01
CA ALA A 179 -15.91 17.20 -68.25
C ALA A 179 -16.22 18.14 -67.07
N LEU A 180 -17.03 19.18 -67.29
CA LEU A 180 -17.47 20.11 -66.24
C LEU A 180 -18.31 19.41 -65.17
N ASN A 181 -19.20 18.50 -65.57
CA ASN A 181 -20.00 17.71 -64.63
C ASN A 181 -19.11 16.79 -63.79
N ASN A 182 -18.09 16.14 -64.37
CA ASN A 182 -17.14 15.31 -63.64
C ASN A 182 -16.31 16.13 -62.64
N GLU A 183 -15.82 17.32 -63.01
CA GLU A 183 -15.10 18.21 -62.09
C GLU A 183 -16.01 18.75 -60.97
N THR A 184 -17.26 19.07 -61.29
CA THR A 184 -18.26 19.47 -60.28
C THR A 184 -18.58 18.31 -59.33
N GLN A 185 -18.67 17.09 -59.83
CA GLN A 185 -18.89 15.89 -59.01
C GLN A 185 -17.70 15.62 -58.09
N LYS A 186 -16.45 15.65 -58.61
CA LYS A 186 -15.25 15.53 -57.78
C LYS A 186 -15.15 16.61 -56.70
N THR A 187 -15.54 17.86 -57.03
CA THR A 187 -15.56 18.96 -56.06
C THR A 187 -16.61 18.71 -54.98
N LYS A 188 -17.80 18.22 -55.34
CA LYS A 188 -18.83 17.81 -54.37
C LYS A 188 -18.37 16.65 -53.48
N GLU A 189 -17.71 15.65 -54.05
CA GLU A 189 -17.12 14.53 -53.30
C GLU A 189 -16.01 15.03 -52.35
N LEU A 190 -15.16 15.95 -52.79
CA LEU A 190 -14.13 16.56 -51.94
C LEU A 190 -14.73 17.37 -50.79
N VAL A 191 -15.76 18.17 -51.06
CA VAL A 191 -16.49 18.92 -50.03
C VAL A 191 -17.15 17.96 -49.03
N GLY A 192 -17.80 16.90 -49.51
CA GLY A 192 -18.38 15.88 -48.64
C GLY A 192 -17.34 15.13 -47.80
N ASN A 193 -16.17 14.82 -48.37
CA ASN A 193 -15.05 14.22 -47.63
C ASN A 193 -14.48 15.18 -46.56
N LEU A 194 -14.36 16.48 -46.87
CA LEU A 194 -13.95 17.49 -45.90
C LEU A 194 -14.96 17.64 -44.77
N GLU A 195 -16.27 17.70 -45.09
CA GLU A 195 -17.34 17.71 -44.08
C GLU A 195 -17.27 16.48 -43.17
N ASN A 196 -17.06 15.29 -43.73
CA ASN A 196 -16.86 14.06 -42.96
C ASN A 196 -15.62 14.12 -42.06
N ILE A 197 -14.49 14.67 -42.55
CA ILE A 197 -13.27 14.85 -41.75
C ILE A 197 -13.53 15.83 -40.60
N PHE A 198 -14.20 16.95 -40.83
CA PHE A 198 -14.52 17.92 -39.78
C PHE A 198 -15.47 17.33 -38.73
N ASN A 199 -16.52 16.62 -39.16
CA ASN A 199 -17.42 15.94 -38.24
C ASN A 199 -16.69 14.88 -37.42
N THR A 200 -15.81 14.10 -38.05
CA THR A 200 -14.99 13.09 -37.35
C THR A 200 -14.04 13.76 -36.35
N ASN A 201 -13.34 14.83 -36.74
CA ASN A 201 -12.44 15.58 -35.86
C ASN A 201 -13.20 16.20 -34.68
N HIS A 202 -14.42 16.69 -34.89
CA HIS A 202 -15.25 17.21 -33.82
C HIS A 202 -15.63 16.14 -32.80
N VAL A 203 -16.13 14.98 -33.27
CA VAL A 203 -16.46 13.84 -32.41
C VAL A 203 -15.22 13.31 -31.67
N VAL A 204 -14.06 13.26 -32.33
CA VAL A 204 -12.80 12.86 -31.69
C VAL A 204 -12.41 13.85 -30.61
N ALA A 205 -12.49 15.14 -30.88
CA ALA A 205 -12.14 16.17 -29.91
C ALA A 205 -13.07 16.17 -28.69
N GLU A 206 -14.38 16.02 -28.90
CA GLU A 206 -15.37 15.88 -27.82
C GLU A 206 -15.08 14.65 -26.95
N LYS A 207 -14.81 13.49 -27.57
CA LYS A 207 -14.41 12.28 -26.83
C LYS A 207 -13.09 12.46 -26.08
N VAL A 208 -12.10 13.13 -26.66
CA VAL A 208 -10.83 13.43 -25.98
C VAL A 208 -11.06 14.35 -24.79
N GLU A 209 -11.96 15.33 -24.90
CA GLU A 209 -12.31 16.22 -23.78
C GLU A 209 -13.02 15.47 -22.64
N ASP A 210 -14.01 14.64 -22.96
CA ASP A 210 -14.70 13.81 -21.97
C ASP A 210 -13.75 12.84 -21.26
N ILE A 211 -12.97 12.07 -22.02
CA ILE A 211 -11.96 11.14 -21.48
C ILE A 211 -10.94 11.89 -20.63
N SER A 212 -10.51 13.08 -21.06
CA SER A 212 -9.55 13.88 -20.30
C SER A 212 -10.13 14.37 -18.98
N ASN A 213 -11.40 14.81 -18.96
CA ASN A 213 -12.04 15.21 -17.71
C ASN A 213 -12.18 14.02 -16.74
N GLN A 214 -12.50 12.82 -17.24
CA GLN A 214 -12.53 11.60 -16.44
C GLN A 214 -11.15 11.22 -15.87
N PHE A 215 -10.08 11.33 -16.67
CA PHE A 215 -8.71 11.12 -16.18
C PHE A 215 -8.30 12.18 -15.15
N ALA A 216 -8.68 13.44 -15.32
CA ALA A 216 -8.35 14.51 -14.39
C ALA A 216 -8.96 14.22 -13.00
N GLN A 217 -10.22 13.77 -12.98
CA GLN A 217 -10.87 13.34 -11.75
C GLN A 217 -10.16 12.12 -11.14
N THR A 218 -9.85 11.11 -11.96
CA THR A 218 -9.12 9.90 -11.51
C THR A 218 -7.76 10.23 -10.90
N PHE A 219 -7.01 11.16 -11.49
CA PHE A 219 -5.72 11.60 -10.94
C PHE A 219 -5.88 12.36 -9.62
N LYS A 220 -6.91 13.19 -9.50
CA LYS A 220 -7.22 13.87 -8.24
C LYS A 220 -7.54 12.86 -7.14
N ASP A 221 -8.43 11.90 -7.40
CA ASP A 221 -8.80 10.86 -6.44
C ASP A 221 -7.58 9.99 -6.07
N ASN A 222 -6.66 9.74 -7.01
CA ASN A 222 -5.42 9.04 -6.74
C ASN A 222 -4.48 9.85 -5.84
N LEU A 223 -4.31 11.16 -6.10
CA LEU A 223 -3.51 12.04 -5.26
C LEU A 223 -4.05 12.12 -3.83
N ASP A 224 -5.37 12.23 -3.67
CA ASP A 224 -6.02 12.23 -2.36
C ASP A 224 -5.79 10.89 -1.63
N SER A 225 -5.88 9.77 -2.35
CA SER A 225 -5.56 8.43 -1.82
C SER A 225 -4.09 8.34 -1.38
N GLN A 226 -3.15 8.92 -2.13
CA GLN A 226 -1.73 8.93 -1.77
C GLN A 226 -1.46 9.72 -0.48
N ILE A 227 -2.16 10.84 -0.27
CA ILE A 227 -2.08 11.61 0.98
C ILE A 227 -2.53 10.74 2.16
N GLN A 228 -3.64 10.01 2.00
CA GLN A 228 -4.14 9.10 3.03
C GLN A 228 -3.19 7.93 3.32
N ILE A 229 -2.55 7.37 2.27
CA ILE A 229 -1.49 6.36 2.43
C ILE A 229 -0.32 6.96 3.22
N GLY A 230 0.12 8.18 2.90
CA GLY A 230 1.18 8.89 3.63
C GLY A 230 0.89 9.03 5.12
N HIS A 231 -0.34 9.44 5.48
CA HIS A 231 -0.75 9.49 6.90
C HIS A 231 -0.74 8.12 7.59
N SER A 232 -1.15 7.07 6.87
CA SER A 232 -1.14 5.70 7.39
C SER A 232 0.29 5.19 7.60
N VAL A 233 1.21 5.50 6.68
CA VAL A 233 2.64 5.18 6.79
C VAL A 233 3.27 5.88 8.00
N GLU A 234 3.00 7.17 8.22
CA GLU A 234 3.51 7.90 9.38
C GLU A 234 2.98 7.28 10.69
N SER A 235 1.70 6.90 10.73
CA SER A 235 1.10 6.25 11.90
C SER A 235 1.74 4.90 12.20
N VAL A 236 2.02 4.08 11.18
CA VAL A 236 2.73 2.79 11.34
C VAL A 236 4.18 3.02 11.76
N ALA A 237 4.86 4.02 11.19
CA ALA A 237 6.23 4.36 11.58
C ALA A 237 6.31 4.81 13.04
N GLN A 238 5.37 5.65 13.49
CA GLN A 238 5.28 6.06 14.88
C GLN A 238 4.99 4.87 15.81
N GLY A 239 4.00 4.04 15.47
CA GLY A 239 3.70 2.83 16.23
C GLY A 239 4.89 1.86 16.32
N SER A 240 5.68 1.76 15.26
CA SER A 240 6.92 0.96 15.26
C SER A 240 8.00 1.53 16.18
N ARG A 241 8.16 2.86 16.23
CA ARG A 241 9.09 3.52 17.18
C ARG A 241 8.66 3.29 18.63
N ASP A 242 7.37 3.43 18.91
CA ASP A 242 6.80 3.21 20.24
C ASP A 242 6.94 1.74 20.67
N GLN A 243 6.73 0.81 19.73
CA GLN A 243 6.97 -0.62 19.94
C GLN A 243 8.45 -0.90 20.26
N LYS A 244 9.39 -0.27 19.57
CA LYS A 244 10.83 -0.42 19.84
C LYS A 244 11.21 0.03 21.26
N ALA A 245 10.67 1.16 21.71
CA ALA A 245 10.85 1.64 23.07
C ALA A 245 10.26 0.67 24.11
N THR A 246 9.05 0.17 23.85
CA THR A 246 8.36 -0.79 24.72
C THR A 246 9.10 -2.13 24.80
N ASN A 247 9.66 -2.62 23.68
CA ASN A 247 10.46 -3.83 23.65
C ASN A 247 11.73 -3.70 24.49
N PHE A 248 12.39 -2.53 24.45
CA PHE A 248 13.57 -2.27 25.28
C PHE A 248 13.23 -2.30 26.78
N GLU A 249 12.13 -1.66 27.18
CA GLU A 249 11.65 -1.74 28.56
C GLU A 249 11.31 -3.18 28.95
N MET A 250 10.66 -3.94 28.07
CA MET A 250 10.34 -5.34 28.31
C MET A 250 11.60 -6.20 28.48
N ALA A 251 12.63 -5.99 27.66
CA ALA A 251 13.92 -6.67 27.80
C ALA A 251 14.55 -6.42 29.18
N GLN A 252 14.50 -5.17 29.66
CA GLN A 252 14.99 -4.83 30.99
C GLN A 252 14.17 -5.53 32.09
N LYS A 253 12.83 -5.52 32.00
CA LYS A 253 11.97 -6.22 32.96
C LYS A 253 12.21 -7.73 33.00
N VAL A 254 12.52 -8.34 31.86
CA VAL A 254 12.87 -9.77 31.79
C VAL A 254 14.23 -10.05 32.42
N TYR A 255 15.18 -9.11 32.31
CA TYR A 255 16.46 -9.18 33.01
C TYR A 255 16.27 -9.11 34.53
N ASP A 256 15.54 -8.09 35.03
CA ASP A 256 15.21 -7.94 36.45
C ASP A 256 14.48 -9.19 36.98
N PHE A 257 13.58 -9.76 36.18
CA PHE A 257 12.89 -10.99 36.51
C PHE A 257 13.85 -12.19 36.64
N GLY A 258 14.90 -12.24 35.81
CA GLY A 258 15.98 -13.22 35.94
C GLY A 258 16.73 -13.12 37.27
N GLU A 259 17.06 -11.90 37.73
CA GLU A 259 17.71 -11.70 39.04
C GLU A 259 16.81 -12.10 40.21
N MET A 260 15.50 -11.85 40.08
CA MET A 260 14.51 -12.28 41.07
C MET A 260 14.41 -13.81 41.17
N ILE A 261 14.45 -14.52 40.04
CA ILE A 261 14.48 -16.00 40.01
C ILE A 261 15.73 -16.54 40.71
N GLU A 262 16.90 -15.94 40.48
CA GLU A 262 18.15 -16.37 41.13
C GLU A 262 18.09 -16.12 42.66
N THR A 263 17.54 -14.98 43.08
CA THR A 263 17.33 -14.68 44.50
C THR A 263 16.36 -15.68 45.16
N LEU A 264 15.30 -16.06 44.44
CA LEU A 264 14.34 -17.06 44.90
C LEU A 264 15.02 -18.44 45.06
N LYS A 265 15.83 -18.84 44.08
CA LYS A 265 16.61 -20.08 44.14
C LYS A 265 17.55 -20.12 45.34
N GLN A 266 18.29 -19.03 45.59
CA GLN A 266 19.14 -18.93 46.78
C GLN A 266 18.35 -19.01 48.09
N SER A 267 17.15 -18.42 48.12
CA SER A 267 16.27 -18.47 49.29
C SER A 267 15.79 -19.90 49.56
N VAL A 268 15.38 -20.64 48.54
CA VAL A 268 14.97 -22.05 48.65
C VAL A 268 16.13 -22.92 49.13
N GLU A 269 17.34 -22.72 48.62
CA GLU A 269 18.54 -23.42 49.09
C GLU A 269 18.83 -23.14 50.57
N GLN A 270 18.69 -21.89 51.02
CA GLN A 270 18.85 -21.55 52.44
C GLN A 270 17.79 -22.21 53.32
N ILE A 271 16.54 -22.31 52.85
CA ILE A 271 15.47 -23.02 53.57
C ILE A 271 15.83 -24.50 53.67
N HIS A 272 16.30 -25.12 52.58
CA HIS A 272 16.75 -26.52 52.58
C HIS A 272 17.84 -26.77 53.64
N GLN A 273 18.91 -25.97 53.64
CA GLN A 273 19.99 -26.09 54.62
C GLN A 273 19.53 -25.90 56.07
N LYS A 274 18.58 -24.99 56.31
CA LYS A 274 18.00 -24.79 57.63
C LYS A 274 17.13 -25.97 58.05
N SER A 275 16.33 -26.53 57.15
CA SER A 275 15.52 -27.72 57.39
C SER A 275 16.39 -28.94 57.74
N ASP A 276 17.48 -29.17 57.01
CA ASP A 276 18.46 -30.22 57.32
C ASP A 276 19.06 -30.05 58.73
N ARG A 277 19.37 -28.81 59.10
CA ARG A 277 19.89 -28.51 60.44
C ARG A 277 18.84 -28.78 61.51
N VAL A 278 17.58 -28.45 61.27
CA VAL A 278 16.48 -28.76 62.21
C VAL A 278 16.29 -30.27 62.33
N LEU A 279 16.33 -31.05 61.25
CA LEU A 279 16.27 -32.51 61.30
C LEU A 279 17.37 -33.11 62.18
N ASN A 280 18.60 -32.65 62.00
CA ASN A 280 19.72 -33.13 62.82
C ASN A 280 19.54 -32.77 64.31
N LEU A 281 19.11 -31.54 64.62
CA LEU A 281 18.83 -31.12 66.00
C LEU A 281 17.67 -31.92 66.60
N ASN A 282 16.64 -32.23 65.81
CA ASN A 282 15.49 -33.04 66.20
C ASN A 282 15.91 -34.47 66.54
N ALA A 283 16.78 -35.07 65.70
CA ALA A 283 17.35 -36.40 65.94
C ALA A 283 18.21 -36.46 67.20
N GLN A 284 19.00 -35.41 67.47
CA GLN A 284 19.74 -35.28 68.73
C GLN A 284 18.79 -35.17 69.93
N GLY A 285 17.70 -34.41 69.79
CA GLY A 285 16.64 -34.31 70.78
C GLY A 285 16.01 -35.67 71.12
N LEU A 286 15.58 -36.43 70.11
CA LEU A 286 15.05 -37.79 70.28
C LEU A 286 16.05 -38.72 71.00
N ASN A 287 17.33 -38.66 70.61
CA ASN A 287 18.36 -39.45 71.29
C ASN A 287 18.50 -39.06 72.78
N HIS A 288 18.41 -37.78 73.13
CA HIS A 288 18.41 -37.34 74.53
C HIS A 288 17.17 -37.81 75.29
N ILE A 289 15.99 -37.85 74.66
CA ILE A 289 14.78 -38.43 75.27
C ILE A 289 14.96 -39.93 75.54
N HIS A 290 15.55 -40.70 74.62
CA HIS A 290 15.87 -42.11 74.88
C HIS A 290 16.87 -42.31 76.04
N VAL A 291 17.85 -41.42 76.18
CA VAL A 291 18.76 -41.45 77.34
C VAL A 291 18.01 -41.13 78.63
N LEU A 292 17.12 -40.13 78.63
CA LEU A 292 16.28 -39.80 79.78
C LEU A 292 15.37 -40.96 80.19
N ASP A 293 14.78 -41.66 79.22
CA ASP A 293 13.91 -42.80 79.50
C ASP A 293 14.66 -43.93 80.21
N ASN A 294 15.88 -44.24 79.75
CA ASN A 294 16.75 -45.20 80.43
C ASN A 294 17.10 -44.74 81.85
N MET A 295 17.39 -43.44 82.05
CA MET A 295 17.66 -42.90 83.38
C MET A 295 16.44 -42.98 84.32
N PHE A 296 15.24 -42.72 83.82
CA PHE A 296 14.01 -42.85 84.61
C PHE A 296 13.71 -44.30 84.98
N SER A 297 13.94 -45.23 84.06
CA SER A 297 13.80 -46.67 84.33
C SER A 297 14.76 -47.13 85.43
N ASN A 298 16.04 -46.74 85.35
CA ASN A 298 17.04 -47.05 86.37
C ASN A 298 16.68 -46.40 87.73
N ASN A 299 16.26 -45.14 87.75
CA ASN A 299 15.86 -44.46 88.99
C ASN A 299 14.65 -45.14 89.66
N LYS A 300 13.69 -45.60 88.86
CA LYS A 300 12.54 -46.37 89.34
C LYS A 300 12.97 -47.69 89.97
N GLU A 301 13.95 -48.37 89.41
CA GLU A 301 14.53 -49.59 89.98
C GLU A 301 15.24 -49.30 91.31
N GLU A 302 16.11 -48.30 91.35
CA GLU A 302 16.82 -47.90 92.58
C GLU A 302 15.85 -47.46 93.69
N THR A 303 14.81 -46.71 93.34
CA THR A 303 13.76 -46.31 94.30
C THR A 303 13.02 -47.53 94.86
N ARG A 304 12.73 -48.55 94.04
CA ARG A 304 12.15 -49.82 94.53
C ARG A 304 13.10 -50.56 95.46
N ASN A 305 14.39 -50.61 95.14
CA ASN A 305 15.39 -51.24 96.00
C ASN A 305 15.46 -50.54 97.37
N LEU A 306 15.41 -49.20 97.39
CA LEU A 306 15.36 -48.42 98.63
C LEU A 306 14.07 -48.67 99.41
N GLN A 307 12.92 -48.75 98.74
CA GLN A 307 11.64 -49.11 99.35
C GLN A 307 11.71 -50.47 100.07
N TYR A 308 12.35 -51.48 99.44
CA TYR A 308 12.57 -52.78 100.07
C TYR A 308 13.47 -52.68 101.31
N ALA A 309 14.56 -51.91 101.24
CA ALA A 309 15.48 -51.72 102.37
C ALA A 309 14.81 -51.01 103.56
N VAL A 310 13.98 -49.99 103.30
CA VAL A 310 13.19 -49.30 104.34
C VAL A 310 12.19 -50.26 104.98
N THR A 311 11.53 -51.09 104.19
CA THR A 311 10.58 -52.12 104.69
C THR A 311 11.30 -53.14 105.59
N GLU A 312 12.48 -53.61 105.18
CA GLU A 312 13.29 -54.52 105.99
C GLU A 312 13.74 -53.86 107.31
N LEU A 313 14.18 -52.60 107.25
CA LEU A 313 14.57 -51.84 108.44
C LEU A 313 13.39 -51.67 109.41
N GLN A 314 12.18 -51.44 108.90
CA GLN A 314 10.96 -51.38 109.70
C GLN A 314 10.71 -52.70 110.43
N GLN A 315 10.85 -53.83 109.75
CA GLN A 315 10.67 -55.14 110.36
C GLN A 315 11.70 -55.39 111.46
N ARG A 316 12.99 -55.10 111.20
CA ARG A 316 14.06 -55.24 112.20
C ARG A 316 13.84 -54.32 113.40
N ALA A 317 13.38 -53.08 113.18
CA ALA A 317 13.06 -52.17 114.27
C ALA A 317 11.91 -52.69 115.14
N GLN A 318 10.86 -53.28 114.54
CA GLN A 318 9.79 -53.92 115.30
C GLN A 318 10.26 -55.12 116.12
N GLU A 319 11.18 -55.93 115.58
CA GLU A 319 11.77 -57.06 116.30
C GLU A 319 12.56 -56.58 117.53
N VAL A 320 13.36 -55.51 117.40
CA VAL A 320 14.08 -54.91 118.53
C VAL A 320 13.12 -54.34 119.57
N SER A 321 12.07 -53.63 119.17
CA SER A 321 11.05 -53.13 120.11
C SER A 321 10.41 -54.26 120.93
N LYS A 322 10.09 -55.41 120.30
CA LYS A 322 9.56 -56.59 121.01
C LYS A 322 10.56 -57.13 122.04
N ILE A 323 11.85 -57.17 121.71
CA ILE A 323 12.90 -57.62 122.63
C ILE A 323 13.01 -56.67 123.83
N VAL A 324 12.97 -55.35 123.58
CA VAL A 324 13.02 -54.32 124.63
C VAL A 324 11.83 -54.44 125.58
N ASP A 325 10.62 -54.70 125.06
CA ASP A 325 9.42 -54.95 125.87
C ASP A 325 9.59 -56.18 126.79
N VAL A 326 10.19 -57.26 126.28
CA VAL A 326 10.49 -58.46 127.08
C VAL A 326 11.49 -58.12 128.19
N ILE A 327 12.58 -57.41 127.90
CA ILE A 327 13.59 -57.03 128.90
C ILE A 327 12.98 -56.10 129.96
N LYS A 328 12.12 -55.18 129.56
CA LYS A 328 11.38 -54.30 130.47
C LYS A 328 10.50 -55.11 131.42
N SER A 329 9.72 -56.05 130.89
CA SER A 329 8.90 -56.98 131.68
C SER A 329 9.74 -57.82 132.66
N VAL A 330 10.89 -58.35 132.22
CA VAL A 330 11.82 -59.10 133.08
C VAL A 330 12.40 -58.19 134.17
N SER A 331 12.76 -56.95 133.84
CA SER A 331 13.27 -55.97 134.81
C SER A 331 12.18 -55.59 135.84
N ASP A 332 10.93 -55.46 135.41
CA ASP A 332 9.77 -55.22 136.28
C ASP A 332 9.53 -56.35 137.26
N GLN A 333 9.52 -57.58 136.75
CA GLN A 333 9.39 -58.80 137.56
C GLN A 333 10.56 -58.94 138.54
N THR A 334 11.79 -58.71 138.08
CA THR A 334 12.99 -58.80 138.93
C THR A 334 12.97 -57.75 140.04
N ASN A 335 12.53 -56.52 139.74
CA ASN A 335 12.37 -55.47 140.74
C ASN A 335 11.30 -55.82 141.78
N LEU A 336 10.19 -56.45 141.37
CA LEU A 336 9.15 -56.94 142.30
C LEU A 336 9.64 -58.12 143.15
N LEU A 337 10.36 -59.08 142.56
CA LEU A 337 10.98 -60.20 143.29
C LEU A 337 12.00 -59.71 144.31
N ALA A 338 12.86 -58.78 143.92
CA ALA A 338 13.87 -58.19 144.79
C ALA A 338 13.24 -57.32 145.91
N LEU A 339 12.13 -56.65 145.65
CA LEU A 339 11.34 -55.95 146.67
C LEU A 339 10.78 -56.95 147.70
N ASN A 340 10.14 -58.03 147.24
CA ASN A 340 9.60 -59.06 148.12
C ASN A 340 10.72 -59.72 148.96
N ALA A 341 11.87 -60.02 148.34
CA ALA A 341 13.03 -60.56 149.04
C ALA A 341 13.61 -59.59 150.06
N SER A 342 13.65 -58.28 149.76
CA SER A 342 14.10 -57.26 150.71
C SER A 342 13.15 -57.12 151.90
N ILE A 343 11.84 -57.23 151.69
CA ILE A 343 10.83 -57.23 152.77
C ILE A 343 11.01 -58.47 153.67
N GLU A 344 11.15 -59.65 153.08
CA GLU A 344 11.32 -60.90 153.84
C GLU A 344 12.66 -60.93 154.61
N ALA A 345 13.73 -60.40 154.00
CA ALA A 345 15.03 -60.26 154.66
C ALA A 345 14.98 -59.28 155.84
N ALA A 346 14.25 -58.18 155.74
CA ALA A 346 14.01 -57.25 156.86
C ALA A 346 13.15 -57.91 157.97
N SER A 347 12.21 -58.77 157.60
CA SER A 347 11.37 -59.54 158.54
C SER A 347 12.17 -60.56 159.36
N ALA A 348 13.26 -61.12 158.81
CA ALA A 348 14.16 -62.06 159.48
C ALA A 348 15.17 -61.41 160.47
N GLY A 349 15.15 -60.09 160.64
CA GLY A 349 15.98 -59.37 161.60
C GLY A 349 17.50 -59.52 161.36
N GLU A 350 18.28 -59.75 162.42
CA GLU A 350 19.75 -59.87 162.34
C GLU A 350 20.23 -61.01 161.42
N HIS A 351 19.44 -62.08 161.26
CA HIS A 351 19.78 -63.21 160.38
C HIS A 351 19.55 -62.92 158.89
N GLY A 352 18.72 -61.93 158.55
CA GLY A 352 18.39 -61.56 157.16
C GLY A 352 19.27 -60.47 156.55
N ARG A 353 20.13 -59.84 157.36
CA ARG A 353 20.92 -58.65 156.98
C ARG A 353 21.77 -58.80 155.72
N GLY A 354 22.40 -59.97 155.53
CA GLY A 354 23.19 -60.27 154.32
C GLY A 354 22.32 -60.45 153.06
N PHE A 355 21.14 -61.06 153.22
CA PHE A 355 20.17 -61.23 152.14
C PHE A 355 19.50 -59.90 151.76
N GLU A 356 19.27 -59.01 152.72
CA GLU A 356 18.71 -57.67 152.48
C GLU A 356 19.63 -56.84 151.58
N VAL A 357 20.95 -56.87 151.82
CA VAL A 357 21.93 -56.17 150.99
C VAL A 357 21.91 -56.68 149.55
N VAL A 358 21.86 -58.01 149.35
CA VAL A 358 21.77 -58.60 148.01
C VAL A 358 20.45 -58.24 147.33
N ALA A 359 19.33 -58.31 148.05
CA ALA A 359 18.01 -57.94 147.51
C ALA A 359 17.94 -56.46 147.11
N MET A 360 18.51 -55.56 147.90
CA MET A 360 18.61 -54.14 147.53
C MET A 360 19.49 -53.90 146.30
N GLU A 361 20.62 -54.60 146.16
CA GLU A 361 21.49 -54.46 144.99
C GLU A 361 20.81 -55.02 143.73
N VAL A 362 20.14 -56.18 143.82
CA VAL A 362 19.33 -56.73 142.70
C VAL A 362 18.20 -55.78 142.33
N ARG A 363 17.51 -55.17 143.30
CA ARG A 363 16.46 -54.17 143.05
C ARG A 363 17.02 -52.94 142.33
N LYS A 364 18.20 -52.48 142.73
CA LYS A 364 18.91 -51.36 142.09
C LYS A 364 19.30 -51.70 140.66
N LEU A 365 19.87 -52.88 140.40
CA LEU A 365 20.19 -53.35 139.04
C LEU A 365 18.93 -53.45 138.17
N ALA A 366 17.84 -53.99 138.70
CA ALA A 366 16.57 -54.09 137.99
C ALA A 366 15.99 -52.70 137.67
N GLY A 367 16.12 -51.73 138.58
CA GLY A 367 15.76 -50.34 138.36
C GLY A 367 16.62 -49.65 137.28
N THR A 368 17.93 -49.89 137.26
CA THR A 368 18.83 -49.40 136.21
C THR A 368 18.52 -50.04 134.86
N SER A 369 18.24 -51.35 134.84
CA SER A 369 17.82 -52.08 133.64
C SER A 369 16.51 -51.53 133.07
N ARG A 370 15.51 -51.25 133.91
CA ARG A 370 14.27 -50.58 133.51
C ARG A 370 14.54 -49.23 132.85
N LYS A 371 15.33 -48.36 133.49
CA LYS A 371 15.68 -47.05 132.92
C LYS A 371 16.37 -47.18 131.56
N ALA A 372 17.32 -48.10 131.43
CA ALA A 372 17.99 -48.37 130.15
C ALA A 372 16.99 -48.85 129.08
N THR A 373 16.04 -49.73 129.42
CA THR A 373 14.99 -50.14 128.48
C THR A 373 14.04 -49.01 128.09
N GLU A 374 13.74 -48.06 128.98
CA GLU A 374 12.93 -46.87 128.66
C GLU A 374 13.66 -45.93 127.69
N GLU A 375 14.97 -45.74 127.87
CA GLU A 375 15.80 -44.97 126.94
C GLU A 375 15.88 -45.64 125.56
N ILE A 376 16.05 -46.97 125.51
CA ILE A 376 16.03 -47.73 124.26
C ILE A 376 14.65 -47.64 123.60
N ASP A 377 13.54 -47.75 124.35
CA ASP A 377 12.18 -47.61 123.80
C ASP A 377 11.97 -46.23 123.15
N MET A 378 12.44 -45.15 123.79
CA MET A 378 12.42 -43.81 123.19
C MET A 378 13.25 -43.74 121.90
N MET A 379 14.44 -44.35 121.89
CA MET A 379 15.29 -44.40 120.69
C MET A 379 14.60 -45.19 119.56
N MET A 380 13.94 -46.30 119.88
CA MET A 380 13.19 -47.11 118.92
C MET A 380 11.97 -46.38 118.37
N LYS A 381 11.28 -45.56 119.18
CA LYS A 381 10.21 -44.68 118.68
C LYS A 381 10.73 -43.68 117.67
N ASN A 382 11.84 -43.00 117.97
CA ASN A 382 12.47 -42.06 117.04
C ASN A 382 12.94 -42.74 115.73
N ILE A 383 13.47 -43.96 115.82
CA ILE A 383 13.84 -44.76 114.64
C ILE A 383 12.59 -45.09 113.80
N ASN A 384 11.51 -45.55 114.43
CA ASN A 384 10.26 -45.85 113.73
C ASN A 384 9.64 -44.61 113.06
N ASP A 385 9.70 -43.44 113.72
CA ASP A 385 9.27 -42.18 113.11
C ASP A 385 10.12 -41.81 111.90
N SER A 386 11.44 -41.99 111.99
CA SER A 386 12.36 -41.74 110.87
C SER A 386 12.10 -42.68 109.69
N ILE A 387 11.79 -43.96 109.97
CA ILE A 387 11.42 -44.96 108.95
C ILE A 387 10.11 -44.56 108.26
N ARG A 388 9.07 -44.18 109.02
CA ARG A 388 7.80 -43.69 108.44
C ARG A 388 8.00 -42.47 107.55
N GLN A 389 8.86 -41.54 107.97
CA GLN A 389 9.18 -40.37 107.17
C GLN A 389 9.92 -40.75 105.88
N ALA A 390 10.86 -41.70 105.95
CA ALA A 390 11.57 -42.22 104.79
C ALA A 390 10.60 -42.90 103.80
N ASP A 391 9.68 -43.72 104.29
CA ASP A 391 8.64 -44.39 103.51
C ASP A 391 7.76 -43.39 102.76
N HIS A 392 7.24 -42.38 103.47
CA HIS A 392 6.44 -41.33 102.84
C HIS A 392 7.21 -40.50 101.80
N ASN A 393 8.52 -40.31 102.00
CA ASN A 393 9.37 -39.66 101.00
C ASN A 393 9.56 -40.55 99.76
N MET A 394 9.66 -41.87 99.92
CA MET A 394 9.77 -42.80 98.78
C MET A 394 8.50 -42.83 97.94
N GLU A 395 7.31 -42.78 98.57
CA GLU A 395 6.03 -42.64 97.84
C GLU A 395 6.02 -41.39 96.95
N LYS A 396 6.49 -40.26 97.49
CA LYS A 396 6.61 -39.01 96.72
C LYS A 396 7.58 -39.13 95.57
N VAL A 397 8.75 -39.73 95.78
CA VAL A 397 9.75 -39.95 94.72
C VAL A 397 9.18 -40.82 93.61
N ASN A 398 8.46 -41.89 93.95
CA ASN A 398 7.83 -42.77 92.97
C ASN A 398 6.72 -42.07 92.17
N SER A 399 5.93 -41.20 92.82
CA SER A 399 4.94 -40.36 92.13
C SER A 399 5.59 -39.38 91.15
N ILE A 400 6.69 -38.71 91.55
CA ILE A 400 7.45 -37.81 90.69
C ILE A 400 8.04 -38.56 89.50
N ALA A 401 8.59 -39.76 89.72
CA ALA A 401 9.12 -40.59 88.64
C ALA A 401 8.04 -40.99 87.60
N GLY A 402 6.81 -41.23 88.04
CA GLY A 402 5.67 -41.46 87.14
C GLY A 402 5.38 -40.26 86.24
N ILE A 403 5.30 -39.06 86.83
CA ILE A 403 5.07 -37.81 86.08
C ILE A 403 6.22 -37.53 85.10
N GLN A 404 7.46 -37.78 85.51
CA GLN A 404 8.64 -37.61 84.64
C GLN A 404 8.59 -38.51 83.40
N LYS A 405 8.15 -39.77 83.56
CA LYS A 405 7.98 -40.70 82.44
C LYS A 405 6.90 -40.23 81.46
N GLU A 406 5.73 -39.82 81.97
CA GLU A 406 4.64 -39.31 81.14
C GLU A 406 5.07 -38.07 80.33
N LEU A 407 5.80 -37.13 80.95
CA LEU A 407 6.33 -35.96 80.26
C LEU A 407 7.39 -36.34 79.21
N SER A 408 8.20 -37.36 79.47
CA SER A 408 9.18 -37.87 78.51
C SER A 408 8.51 -38.45 77.26
N ASP A 409 7.43 -39.21 77.46
CA ASP A 409 6.64 -39.79 76.36
C ASP A 409 5.96 -38.69 75.54
N GLU A 410 5.40 -37.67 76.18
CA GLU A 410 4.83 -36.51 75.47
C GLU A 410 5.90 -35.78 74.64
N LEU A 411 7.10 -35.57 75.21
CA LEU A 411 8.20 -34.93 74.49
C LEU A 411 8.64 -35.74 73.27
N GLU A 412 8.72 -37.07 73.38
CA GLU A 412 9.02 -37.96 72.25
C GLU A 412 8.04 -37.74 71.09
N ASP A 413 6.74 -37.69 71.40
CA ASP A 413 5.69 -37.44 70.40
C ASP A 413 5.81 -36.04 69.78
N LYS A 414 6.18 -35.00 70.55
CA LYS A 414 6.44 -33.67 69.99
C LYS A 414 7.61 -33.67 69.00
N PHE A 415 8.71 -34.35 69.33
CA PHE A 415 9.85 -34.45 68.42
C PHE A 415 9.52 -35.26 67.15
N LYS A 416 8.72 -36.33 67.25
CA LYS A 416 8.21 -37.06 66.06
C LYS A 416 7.32 -36.19 65.17
N ASN A 417 6.47 -35.36 65.77
CA ASN A 417 5.65 -34.42 65.00
C ASN A 417 6.53 -33.38 64.28
N ILE A 418 7.57 -32.85 64.94
CA ILE A 418 8.53 -31.94 64.29
C ILE A 418 9.22 -32.63 63.10
N GLU A 419 9.62 -33.89 63.22
CA GLU A 419 10.21 -34.67 62.12
C GLU A 419 9.26 -34.78 60.91
N SER A 420 7.98 -35.06 61.18
CA SER A 420 6.94 -35.12 60.15
C SER A 420 6.75 -33.77 59.45
N GLU A 421 6.68 -32.67 60.20
CA GLU A 421 6.52 -31.32 59.65
C GLU A 421 7.72 -30.91 58.78
N ILE A 422 8.95 -31.24 59.20
CA ILE A 422 10.14 -30.95 58.38
C ILE A 422 10.18 -31.81 57.11
N THR A 423 9.66 -33.04 57.16
CA THR A 423 9.51 -33.87 55.96
C THR A 423 8.56 -33.20 54.96
N THR A 424 7.44 -32.63 55.42
CA THR A 424 6.53 -31.84 54.58
C THR A 424 7.24 -30.63 53.97
N VAL A 425 7.98 -29.86 54.77
CA VAL A 425 8.77 -28.71 54.27
C VAL A 425 9.77 -29.14 53.20
N THR A 426 10.41 -30.30 53.35
CA THR A 426 11.36 -30.85 52.37
C THR A 426 10.67 -31.15 51.04
N ASN A 427 9.45 -31.70 51.06
CA ASN A 427 8.66 -31.93 49.85
C ASN A 427 8.24 -30.61 49.19
N GLU A 428 7.86 -29.60 49.97
CA GLU A 428 7.54 -28.27 49.45
C GLU A 428 8.75 -27.60 48.78
N ILE A 429 9.95 -27.74 49.35
CA ILE A 429 11.21 -27.29 48.73
C ILE A 429 11.42 -27.96 47.36
N GLN A 430 11.15 -29.26 47.24
CA GLN A 430 11.28 -29.96 45.95
C GLN A 430 10.29 -29.41 44.91
N SER A 431 9.04 -29.15 45.32
CA SER A 431 8.06 -28.52 44.44
C SER A 431 8.50 -27.12 44.02
N ALA A 432 8.97 -26.29 44.96
CA ALA A 432 9.46 -24.95 44.68
C ALA A 432 10.63 -24.96 43.69
N ASN A 433 11.56 -25.91 43.81
CA ASN A 433 12.66 -26.09 42.86
C ASN A 433 12.17 -26.45 41.44
N ARG A 434 11.15 -27.30 41.32
CA ARG A 434 10.53 -27.60 40.03
C ARG A 434 9.90 -26.34 39.43
N ASP A 435 9.13 -25.59 40.22
CA ASP A 435 8.45 -24.37 39.78
C ASP A 435 9.44 -23.29 39.34
N ILE A 436 10.57 -23.13 40.06
CA ILE A 436 11.70 -22.28 39.64
C ILE A 436 12.24 -22.71 38.27
N GLY A 437 12.38 -24.02 38.03
CA GLY A 437 12.81 -24.56 36.74
C GLY A 437 11.85 -24.20 35.60
N GLU A 438 10.55 -24.35 35.81
CA GLU A 438 9.52 -23.99 34.83
C GLU A 438 9.48 -22.48 34.56
N ILE A 439 9.55 -21.66 35.60
CA ILE A 439 9.59 -20.19 35.49
C ILE A 439 10.85 -19.74 34.71
N THR A 440 11.99 -20.40 34.93
CA THR A 440 13.22 -20.12 34.18
C THR A 440 13.04 -20.38 32.69
N GLN A 441 12.42 -21.49 32.31
CA GLN A 441 12.11 -21.79 30.91
C GLN A 441 11.11 -20.79 30.32
N PHE A 442 10.11 -20.37 31.09
CA PHE A 442 9.15 -19.36 30.66
C PHE A 442 9.82 -18.00 30.41
N LYS A 443 10.74 -17.59 31.30
CA LYS A 443 11.57 -16.39 31.13
C LYS A 443 12.36 -16.45 29.81
N GLU A 444 13.00 -17.58 29.49
CA GLU A 444 13.72 -17.76 28.22
C GLU A 444 12.82 -17.62 26.99
N LYS A 445 11.59 -18.13 27.04
CA LYS A 445 10.61 -17.93 25.97
C LYS A 445 10.22 -16.46 25.82
N ILE A 446 10.09 -15.72 26.93
CA ILE A 446 9.80 -14.28 26.84
C ILE A 446 10.97 -13.53 26.18
N VAL A 447 12.22 -13.86 26.50
CA VAL A 447 13.38 -13.28 25.82
C VAL A 447 13.27 -13.46 24.29
N GLN A 448 12.97 -14.68 23.83
CA GLN A 448 12.79 -14.95 22.40
C GLN A 448 11.65 -14.15 21.77
N LEU A 449 10.54 -13.95 22.50
CA LEU A 449 9.41 -13.14 22.04
C LEU A 449 9.79 -11.66 21.92
N VAL A 450 10.57 -11.12 22.85
CA VAL A 450 11.06 -9.74 22.80
C VAL A 450 12.00 -9.52 21.61
N ASP A 451 12.88 -10.48 21.33
CA ASP A 451 13.75 -10.46 20.15
C ASP A 451 12.93 -10.48 18.86
N ALA A 452 11.93 -11.37 18.76
CA ALA A 452 11.04 -11.45 17.61
C ALA A 452 10.23 -10.17 17.40
N LEU A 453 9.74 -9.53 18.47
CA LEU A 453 9.04 -8.25 18.38
C LEU A 453 9.97 -7.12 17.90
N SER A 454 11.24 -7.18 18.28
CA SER A 454 12.24 -6.21 17.84
C SER A 454 12.54 -6.36 16.35
N GLU A 455 12.61 -7.60 15.86
CA GLU A 455 12.73 -7.89 14.41
C GLU A 455 11.51 -7.37 13.64
N VAL A 456 10.29 -7.55 14.17
CA VAL A 456 9.05 -7.03 13.54
C VAL A 456 9.05 -5.50 13.47
N SER A 457 9.44 -4.81 14.54
CA SER A 457 9.57 -3.35 14.55
C SER A 457 10.58 -2.87 13.49
N GLU A 458 11.72 -3.54 13.37
CA GLU A 458 12.72 -3.18 12.36
C GLU A 458 12.19 -3.42 10.93
N LYS A 459 11.55 -4.56 10.66
CA LYS A 459 10.90 -4.84 9.38
C LYS A 459 9.83 -3.81 9.04
N ASN A 460 9.03 -3.39 10.02
CA ASN A 460 8.01 -2.36 9.83
C ASN A 460 8.64 -1.01 9.47
N ASN A 461 9.74 -0.61 10.11
CA ASN A 461 10.45 0.62 9.75
C ASN A 461 10.99 0.61 8.32
N VAL A 462 11.62 -0.50 7.91
CA VAL A 462 12.11 -0.66 6.53
C VAL A 462 10.94 -0.63 5.53
N ALA A 463 9.83 -1.28 5.86
CA ALA A 463 8.65 -1.30 5.00
C ALA A 463 8.01 0.09 4.88
N THR A 464 7.90 0.86 5.98
CA THR A 464 7.34 2.21 5.94
C THR A 464 8.23 3.18 5.15
N GLU A 465 9.55 3.06 5.26
CA GLU A 465 10.49 3.83 4.44
C GLU A 465 10.29 3.57 2.95
N HIS A 466 10.24 2.30 2.54
CA HIS A 466 10.01 1.92 1.14
C HIS A 466 8.63 2.37 0.61
N ILE A 467 7.58 2.26 1.43
CA ILE A 467 6.24 2.74 1.03
C ILE A 467 6.25 4.26 0.90
N SER A 468 6.89 4.99 1.81
CA SER A 468 7.02 6.45 1.75
C SER A 468 7.68 6.91 0.45
N ASP A 469 8.78 6.26 0.06
CA ASP A 469 9.45 6.52 -1.22
C ASP A 469 8.53 6.22 -2.43
N THR A 470 7.78 5.12 -2.37
CA THR A 470 6.83 4.73 -3.41
C THR A 470 5.71 5.76 -3.56
N VAL A 471 5.12 6.22 -2.45
CA VAL A 471 4.08 7.28 -2.42
C VAL A 471 4.61 8.56 -3.07
N LYS A 472 5.86 8.95 -2.75
CA LYS A 472 6.51 10.14 -3.32
C LYS A 472 6.72 10.03 -4.83
N VAL A 473 7.22 8.89 -5.31
CA VAL A 473 7.38 8.63 -6.74
C VAL A 473 6.04 8.66 -7.46
N GLN A 474 5.03 7.97 -6.92
CA GLN A 474 3.70 7.90 -7.53
C GLN A 474 3.01 9.27 -7.57
N SER A 475 3.10 10.06 -6.50
CA SER A 475 2.59 11.43 -6.47
C SER A 475 3.21 12.30 -7.57
N THR A 476 4.54 12.22 -7.75
CA THR A 476 5.27 12.92 -8.81
C THR A 476 4.82 12.47 -10.21
N SER A 477 4.64 11.15 -10.42
CA SER A 477 4.13 10.61 -11.68
C SER A 477 2.72 11.09 -11.99
N MET A 478 1.82 11.19 -11.00
CA MET A 478 0.46 11.69 -11.21
C MET A 478 0.45 13.18 -11.56
N GLN A 479 1.35 13.98 -10.97
CA GLN A 479 1.51 15.38 -11.36
C GLN A 479 1.92 15.51 -12.84
N HIS A 480 2.90 14.73 -13.31
CA HIS A 480 3.32 14.72 -14.71
C HIS A 480 2.21 14.24 -15.66
N ALA A 481 1.46 13.20 -15.27
CA ALA A 481 0.34 12.70 -16.06
C ALA A 481 -0.76 13.76 -16.19
N ASN A 482 -1.06 14.48 -15.11
CA ASN A 482 -2.01 15.59 -15.11
C ASN A 482 -1.54 16.76 -16.00
N THR A 483 -0.24 17.09 -16.02
CA THR A 483 0.30 18.08 -16.97
C THR A 483 0.11 17.64 -18.42
N SER A 484 0.43 16.38 -18.74
CA SER A 484 0.27 15.83 -20.10
C SER A 484 -1.20 15.83 -20.55
N LEU A 485 -2.12 15.59 -19.61
CA LEU A 485 -3.56 15.64 -19.84
C LEU A 485 -4.04 17.05 -20.22
N ASN A 486 -3.51 18.08 -19.53
CA ASN A 486 -3.81 19.48 -19.85
C ASN A 486 -3.31 19.85 -21.26
N GLU A 487 -2.17 19.32 -21.68
CA GLU A 487 -1.68 19.50 -23.05
C GLU A 487 -2.58 18.81 -24.08
N LEU A 488 -3.06 17.60 -23.79
CA LEU A 488 -4.02 16.86 -24.64
C LEU A 488 -5.34 17.64 -24.81
N LEU A 489 -5.87 18.20 -23.72
CA LEU A 489 -7.05 19.06 -23.72
C LEU A 489 -6.84 20.30 -24.59
N ALA A 490 -5.66 20.94 -24.48
CA ALA A 490 -5.32 22.10 -25.29
C ALA A 490 -5.25 21.75 -26.79
N LEU A 491 -4.70 20.57 -27.15
CA LEU A 491 -4.67 20.06 -28.53
C LEU A 491 -6.06 19.74 -29.06
N SER A 492 -6.90 19.08 -28.26
CA SER A 492 -8.30 18.77 -28.63
C SER A 492 -9.09 20.04 -28.97
N ARG A 493 -8.98 21.08 -28.13
CA ARG A 493 -9.64 22.37 -28.38
C ARG A 493 -9.16 23.05 -29.66
N LYS A 494 -7.88 22.88 -30.03
CA LYS A 494 -7.36 23.38 -31.32
C LYS A 494 -7.96 22.65 -32.52
N LEU A 495 -8.25 21.35 -32.41
CA LEU A 495 -8.88 20.57 -33.49
C LEU A 495 -10.31 21.04 -33.77
N VAL A 496 -11.06 21.45 -32.73
CA VAL A 496 -12.42 22.00 -32.88
C VAL A 496 -12.42 23.40 -33.51
N ASN A 497 -11.45 24.23 -33.14
CA ASN A 497 -11.38 25.64 -33.58
C ASN A 497 -10.80 25.84 -34.99
N GLY A 498 -10.39 24.78 -35.70
CA GLY A 498 -9.89 24.84 -37.09
C GLY A 498 -10.94 25.11 -38.17
N ARG A 499 -12.18 25.47 -37.77
CA ARG A 499 -13.31 25.76 -38.65
C ARG A 499 -13.34 27.27 -38.96
N VAL A 500 -12.44 27.74 -39.83
CA VAL A 500 -12.47 29.10 -40.41
C VAL A 500 -12.32 29.03 -41.92
#